data_AF-A0A7J7HP97-F1
#
_entry.id   AF-A0A7J7HP97-F1
#
_cell.length_a   1.000
_cell.length_b   1.000
_cell.length_c   1.000
_cell.angle_alpha   90.00
_cell.angle_beta   90.00
_cell.angle_gamma   90.00
#
_symmetry.space_group_name_H-M   'P 1'
#
loop_
_entity.id
_entity.type
_entity.pdbx_description
1 polymer ?
#
loop_
_entity_poly.entity_id
_entity_poly.type
_entity_poly.pdbx_seq_one_letter_code
_entity_poly.pdbx_strand_id
1 'polypeptide(L)'
;MFMCPTNTGSEDPRLKPSAEDLGRMGCERVLVLLAEDDHLREVGGAYREELKKSGWGGTLQIAETKAEKHCFHLENPTTENARPLVKKIATFINQV
;
A
#
# COMPACT_ATOMS: atom_id res chain seq x y z
N MET A 1 12.36 14.23 -11.93
CA MET A 1 12.38 13.40 -10.72
C MET A 1 13.83 12.99 -10.47
N PHE A 2 14.56 13.73 -9.63
CA PHE A 2 16.02 13.62 -9.46
C PHE A 2 16.41 12.80 -8.20
N MET A 3 15.63 11.78 -7.84
CA MET A 3 15.83 11.06 -6.57
C MET A 3 17.06 10.13 -6.57
N CYS A 4 17.62 9.77 -7.72
CA CYS A 4 18.90 9.07 -7.80
C CYS A 4 19.55 9.18 -9.19
N PRO A 5 20.88 9.35 -9.31
CA PRO A 5 21.58 9.37 -10.60
C PRO A 5 21.39 8.09 -11.43
N THR A 6 21.12 6.96 -10.77
CA THR A 6 20.86 5.66 -11.42
C THR A 6 19.37 5.37 -11.58
N ASN A 7 18.51 6.39 -11.52
CA ASN A 7 17.07 6.18 -11.63
C ASN A 7 16.68 5.74 -13.04
N THR A 8 15.98 4.61 -13.16
CA THR A 8 15.56 4.03 -14.45
C THR A 8 14.09 4.28 -14.77
N GLY A 9 13.47 5.29 -14.15
CA GLY A 9 12.07 5.65 -14.36
C GLY A 9 11.10 4.74 -13.60
N SER A 10 9.97 4.38 -14.22
CA SER A 10 8.90 3.59 -13.59
C SER A 10 9.32 2.17 -13.23
N GLU A 11 10.29 1.61 -13.95
CA GLU A 11 10.81 0.27 -13.71
C GLU A 11 12.00 0.25 -12.74
N ASP A 12 12.28 1.38 -12.09
CA ASP A 12 13.29 1.43 -11.03
C ASP A 12 12.88 0.51 -9.88
N PRO A 13 13.72 -0.47 -9.47
CA PRO A 13 13.39 -1.39 -8.37
C PRO A 13 13.07 -0.69 -7.04
N ARG A 14 13.53 0.55 -6.85
CA ARG A 14 13.20 1.36 -5.67
C ARG A 14 11.76 1.88 -5.67
N LEU A 15 11.15 1.99 -6.84
CA LEU A 15 9.75 2.36 -7.01
C LEU A 15 8.87 1.12 -7.19
N LYS A 16 9.37 0.13 -7.94
CA LYS A 16 8.69 -1.13 -8.25
C LYS A 16 9.60 -2.31 -7.87
N PRO A 17 9.61 -2.71 -6.59
CA PRO A 17 10.48 -3.78 -6.11
C PRO A 17 10.20 -5.09 -6.84
N SER A 18 11.24 -5.89 -7.04
CA SER A 18 11.09 -7.21 -7.66
C SER A 18 10.33 -8.16 -6.73
N ALA A 19 9.77 -9.23 -7.30
CA ALA A 19 9.19 -10.30 -6.49
C ALA A 19 10.22 -10.91 -5.52
N GLU A 20 11.49 -10.99 -5.90
CA GLU A 20 12.55 -11.47 -5.00
C GLU A 20 12.75 -10.54 -3.79
N ASP A 21 12.75 -9.23 -4.01
CA ASP A 21 12.87 -8.23 -2.94
C ASP A 21 11.64 -8.24 -2.02
N LEU A 22 10.44 -8.35 -2.61
CA LEU A 22 9.19 -8.48 -1.86
C LEU A 22 9.16 -9.75 -1.00
N GLY A 23 9.73 -10.86 -1.49
CA GLY A 23 9.82 -12.12 -0.75
C GLY A 23 10.70 -12.02 0.49
N ARG A 24 11.62 -11.06 0.52
CA ARG A 24 12.59 -10.80 1.59
C ARG A 24 12.16 -9.70 2.57
N MET A 25 10.93 -9.18 2.47
CA MET A 25 10.45 -8.16 3.41
C MET A 25 10.54 -8.64 4.85
N GLY A 26 11.21 -7.84 5.69
CA GLY A 26 11.46 -8.17 7.10
C GLY A 26 10.26 -7.96 8.03
N CYS A 27 9.13 -7.45 7.52
CA CYS A 27 7.90 -7.33 8.30
C CYS A 27 7.03 -8.57 8.17
N GLU A 28 6.32 -8.90 9.24
CA GLU A 28 5.40 -10.06 9.28
C GLU A 28 3.98 -9.71 8.84
N ARG A 29 3.67 -8.41 8.78
CA ARG A 29 2.32 -7.90 8.47
C ARG A 29 2.40 -6.72 7.53
N VAL A 30 1.49 -6.69 6.55
CA VAL A 30 1.32 -5.58 5.61
C VAL A 30 -0.16 -5.23 5.54
N LEU A 31 -0.45 -3.94 5.56
CA LEU A 31 -1.78 -3.37 5.32
C LEU A 31 -1.73 -2.50 4.06
N VAL A 32 -2.52 -2.86 3.05
CA VAL A 32 -2.70 -2.09 1.81
C VAL A 32 -4.06 -1.40 1.84
N LEU A 33 -4.06 -0.08 1.66
CA LEU A 33 -5.26 0.75 1.64
C LEU A 33 -5.44 1.31 0.22
N LEU A 34 -6.59 1.06 -0.38
CA LEU A 34 -6.94 1.51 -1.73
C LEU A 34 -8.19 2.39 -1.66
N ALA A 35 -8.31 3.30 -2.61
CA ALA A 35 -9.54 4.05 -2.82
C ALA A 35 -9.99 3.90 -4.28
N GLU A 36 -11.29 3.77 -4.50
CA GLU A 36 -11.87 3.42 -5.82
C GLU A 36 -11.55 4.46 -6.89
N ASP A 37 -11.58 5.75 -6.55
CA ASP A 37 -11.31 6.86 -7.47
C ASP A 37 -9.85 7.35 -7.41
N ASP A 38 -8.95 6.57 -6.81
CA ASP A 38 -7.52 6.89 -6.78
C ASP A 38 -6.86 6.51 -8.10
N HIS A 39 -6.24 7.48 -8.77
CA HIS A 39 -5.37 7.28 -9.93
C HIS A 39 -4.22 6.29 -9.71
N LEU A 40 -3.84 5.99 -8.46
CA LEU A 40 -2.82 5.00 -8.08
C LEU A 40 -3.42 3.65 -7.63
N ARG A 41 -4.74 3.47 -7.70
CA ARG A 41 -5.43 2.24 -7.29
C ARG A 41 -4.83 0.99 -7.93
N GLU A 42 -4.64 1.03 -9.25
CA GLU A 42 -4.09 -0.10 -10.00
C GLU A 42 -2.63 -0.42 -9.60
N VAL A 43 -1.85 0.60 -9.25
CA VAL A 43 -0.46 0.42 -8.76
C VAL A 43 -0.46 -0.27 -7.39
N GLY A 44 -1.31 0.17 -6.48
CA GLY A 44 -1.47 -0.48 -5.18
C GLY A 44 -2.03 -1.91 -5.30
N GLY A 45 -2.93 -2.14 -6.25
CA GLY A 45 -3.45 -3.46 -6.60
C GLY A 45 -2.38 -4.39 -7.15
N ALA A 46 -1.51 -3.90 -8.03
CA ALA A 46 -0.38 -4.66 -8.56
C ALA A 46 0.60 -5.05 -7.43
N TYR A 47 0.97 -4.11 -6.57
CA TYR A 47 1.85 -4.37 -5.41
C TYR A 47 1.30 -5.49 -4.52
N ARG A 48 0.00 -5.44 -4.21
CA ARG A 48 -0.70 -6.48 -3.44
C ARG A 48 -0.58 -7.86 -4.09
N GLU A 49 -0.76 -7.95 -5.41
CA GLU A 49 -0.73 -9.23 -6.12
C GLU A 49 0.70 -9.75 -6.34
N GLU A 50 1.67 -8.87 -6.58
CA GLU A 50 3.10 -9.21 -6.64
C GLU A 50 3.61 -9.70 -5.28
N LEU A 51 3.20 -9.06 -4.19
CA LEU A 51 3.55 -9.45 -2.83
C LEU A 51 3.01 -10.85 -2.48
N LYS A 52 1.82 -11.22 -2.95
CA LYS A 52 1.31 -12.60 -2.74
C LYS A 52 2.10 -13.65 -3.52
N LYS A 53 2.62 -13.27 -4.69
CA LYS A 53 3.37 -14.16 -5.58
C LYS A 53 4.86 -14.24 -5.23
N SER A 54 5.36 -13.34 -4.40
CA SER A 54 6.78 -13.22 -4.04
C SER A 54 7.31 -14.34 -3.14
N GLY A 55 6.44 -15.17 -2.58
CA GLY A 55 6.80 -16.15 -1.55
C GLY A 55 6.95 -15.52 -0.15
N TRP A 56 6.60 -14.24 0.02
CA TRP A 56 6.55 -13.62 1.33
C TRP A 56 5.54 -14.33 2.24
N GLY A 57 5.99 -14.81 3.40
CA GLY A 57 5.21 -15.64 4.31
C GLY A 57 4.37 -14.89 5.35
N GLY A 58 4.27 -13.56 5.25
CA GLY A 58 3.56 -12.72 6.22
C GLY A 58 2.05 -12.64 5.97
N THR A 59 1.37 -11.84 6.80
CA THR A 59 -0.07 -11.60 6.70
C THR A 59 -0.38 -10.32 5.94
N LEU A 60 -1.15 -10.43 4.86
CA LEU A 60 -1.61 -9.31 4.06
C LEU A 60 -3.06 -8.94 4.38
N GLN A 61 -3.29 -7.71 4.83
CA GLN A 61 -4.62 -7.12 4.97
C GLN A 61 -4.86 -6.08 3.88
N ILE A 62 -6.07 -6.03 3.33
CA ILE A 62 -6.46 -5.07 2.30
C ILE A 62 -7.75 -4.38 2.74
N ALA A 63 -7.84 -3.08 2.52
CA ALA A 63 -9.08 -2.32 2.61
C ALA A 63 -9.21 -1.43 1.37
N GLU A 64 -10.35 -1.50 0.69
CA GLU A 64 -10.67 -0.63 -0.43
C GLU A 64 -11.91 0.19 -0.08
N THR A 65 -11.78 1.52 -0.17
CA THR A 65 -12.88 2.45 0.13
C THR A 65 -13.48 2.99 -1.16
N LYS A 66 -14.80 2.86 -1.30
CA LYS A 66 -15.55 3.31 -2.47
C LYS A 66 -15.76 4.81 -2.50
N ALA A 67 -15.90 5.38 -3.70
CA ALA A 67 -16.18 6.80 -3.93
C ALA A 67 -15.22 7.77 -3.20
N GLU A 68 -13.97 7.34 -3.02
CA GLU A 68 -12.93 8.12 -2.34
C GLU A 68 -11.71 8.27 -3.24
N LYS A 69 -11.00 9.38 -3.08
CA LYS A 69 -9.82 9.75 -3.86
C LYS A 69 -8.51 9.46 -3.12
N HIS A 70 -7.41 9.77 -3.80
CA HIS A 70 -6.06 9.63 -3.26
C HIS A 70 -5.92 10.27 -1.87
N CYS A 71 -5.42 9.49 -0.91
CA CYS A 71 -5.13 9.97 0.45
C CYS A 71 -6.29 10.65 1.21
N PHE A 72 -7.56 10.38 0.86
CA PHE A 72 -8.73 11.04 1.45
C PHE A 72 -8.75 11.03 3.00
N HIS A 73 -8.25 9.96 3.61
CA HIS A 73 -8.18 9.79 5.06
C HIS A 73 -7.11 10.66 5.74
N LEU A 74 -6.11 11.12 5.00
CA LEU A 74 -5.13 12.11 5.46
C LEU A 74 -5.66 13.53 5.28
N GLU A 75 -6.39 13.78 4.18
CA GLU A 75 -6.97 15.10 3.89
C GLU A 75 -8.09 15.46 4.88
N ASN A 76 -9.00 14.54 5.17
CA ASN A 76 -10.03 14.71 6.18
C ASN A 76 -10.30 13.39 6.94
N PRO A 77 -9.67 13.17 8.11
CA PRO A 77 -9.81 11.93 8.86
C PRO A 77 -11.17 11.78 9.56
N THR A 78 -12.05 12.78 9.49
CA THR A 78 -13.30 12.84 10.26
C THR A 78 -14.54 12.48 9.46
N THR A 79 -14.41 12.18 8.16
CA THR A 79 -15.53 11.73 7.32
C THR A 79 -16.00 10.33 7.73
N GLU A 80 -17.22 9.98 7.33
CA GLU A 80 -17.79 8.66 7.60
C GLU A 80 -16.95 7.53 7.00
N ASN A 81 -16.37 7.77 5.81
CA ASN A 81 -15.50 6.82 5.13
C ASN A 81 -14.08 6.78 5.71
N ALA A 82 -13.55 7.91 6.18
CA ALA A 82 -12.17 8.00 6.67
C ALA A 82 -12.03 7.43 8.09
N ARG A 83 -13.01 7.65 8.97
CA ARG A 83 -12.95 7.20 10.37
C ARG A 83 -12.70 5.69 10.52
N PRO A 84 -13.40 4.78 9.80
CA PRO A 84 -13.10 3.36 9.83
C PRO A 84 -11.67 3.05 9.38
N LEU A 85 -11.17 3.75 8.36
CA LEU A 85 -9.83 3.53 7.82
C LEU A 85 -8.74 3.96 8.81
N VAL A 86 -8.88 5.14 9.41
CA VAL A 86 -7.98 5.65 10.46
C VAL A 86 -7.98 4.70 11.66
N LYS A 87 -9.16 4.23 12.08
CA LYS A 87 -9.26 3.21 13.14
C LYS A 87 -8.54 1.92 12.75
N LYS A 88 -8.68 1.46 11.50
CA LYS A 88 -7.99 0.26 11.01
C LYS A 88 -6.48 0.41 11.04
N ILE A 89 -5.94 1.57 10.63
CA ILE A 89 -4.50 1.88 10.72
C ILE A 89 -4.04 1.83 12.17
N ALA A 90 -4.75 2.51 13.08
CA ALA A 90 -4.41 2.54 14.50
C ALA A 90 -4.44 1.13 15.11
N THR A 91 -5.46 0.33 14.80
CA THR A 91 -5.53 -1.07 15.25
C THR A 91 -4.38 -1.90 14.69
N PHE A 92 -4.07 -1.78 13.40
CA PHE A 92 -2.98 -2.54 12.77
C PHE A 92 -1.62 -2.26 13.42
N ILE A 93 -1.31 -0.99 13.68
CA ILE A 93 -0.05 -0.57 14.29
C ILE A 93 0.04 -1.02 15.76
N ASN A 94 -1.04 -0.85 16.52
CA ASN A 94 -1.05 -1.12 17.97
C ASN A 94 -1.44 -2.57 18.32
N GLN A 95 -1.69 -3.43 17.33
CA GLN A 95 -1.94 -4.84 17.56
C GLN A 95 -0.62 -5.50 17.94
N VAL A 96 -0.47 -5.74 19.25
CA VAL A 96 0.60 -6.53 19.89
C VAL A 96 0.35 -8.02 19.66
#